data_AF-G2EG52-F1
#
_entry.id   AF-G2EG52-F1
#
_cell.length_a   1.000
_cell.length_b   1.000
_cell.length_c   1.000
_cell.angle_alpha   90.00
_cell.angle_beta   90.00
_cell.angle_gamma   90.00
#
_symmetry.space_group_name_H-M   'P 1'
#
loop_
_entity.id
_entity.type
_entity.pdbx_description
1 polymer ?
#
loop_
_entity_poly.entity_id
_entity_poly.type
_entity_poly.pdbx_seq_one_letter_code
_entity_poly.pdbx_strand_id
1 'polypeptide(L)'
;MKNRFKTCFLSSFLILVGTCVSAQTELTNTVLEGSSFQPIESASIYVKNTTIGTVTNADGKFLLRVPDKYQKDTLVVSSIGFKSYKIPVNEFDASFEIYLDDDVASLDEILLVAETRPKTGNDIVMRALEELPENLPDSSYLQKGFMRHKERNKKEFKWLIESAITLYDSSFASNPAENLKINVDQVRKSYDLRDVDSLLAYTAFLKNRIKNRKFSKNNLRRDTIQTKSLVNAIKWNDNRINGLETLFQGKLNMVRNAGNPKALFGEDIMSKHQFKLDTVLVENDRKIYKISISESFEYVNLETPGVFNDGYHPKGWIYVYWDNYAIKKIEYELVAASKAQRSRSKTLYDTTINHKLILTYKEYQDNMYLNYVYYETPKLVNVRAVVNNPKTDIDESIVNKGERFYYTVQEILFTEIITDDAEIQRTLRQTWDADLFSPKPYNKEFWENYNTLLESKEEEKLIQDLTKRYSLFKD
;
A
#
# COMPACT_ATOMS: atom_id res chain seq x y z
N MET A 1 -10.59 67.34 2.16
CA MET A 1 -9.61 66.48 1.44
C MET A 1 -8.74 65.60 2.36
N LYS A 2 -9.16 65.23 3.59
CA LYS A 2 -8.34 64.41 4.53
C LYS A 2 -8.69 62.91 4.59
N ASN A 3 -9.78 62.46 3.94
CA ASN A 3 -10.27 61.07 4.05
C ASN A 3 -10.05 60.19 2.81
N ARG A 4 -9.42 60.69 1.73
CA ARG A 4 -9.13 59.87 0.54
C ARG A 4 -7.74 59.24 0.53
N PHE A 5 -6.81 59.71 1.36
CA PHE A 5 -5.45 59.15 1.46
C PHE A 5 -5.36 57.92 2.39
N LYS A 6 -6.28 57.75 3.35
CA LYS A 6 -6.29 56.58 4.26
C LYS A 6 -6.85 55.32 3.60
N THR A 7 -7.74 55.45 2.62
CA THR A 7 -8.38 54.32 1.95
C THR A 7 -7.47 53.66 0.90
N CYS A 8 -6.57 54.41 0.25
CA CYS A 8 -5.56 53.83 -0.65
C CYS A 8 -4.43 53.11 0.10
N PHE A 9 -4.07 53.55 1.32
CA PHE A 9 -3.05 52.85 2.11
C PHE A 9 -3.57 51.51 2.66
N LEU A 10 -4.88 51.42 2.94
CA LEU A 10 -5.51 50.18 3.42
C LEU A 10 -5.76 49.17 2.29
N SER A 11 -5.98 49.61 1.05
CA SER A 11 -6.09 48.68 -0.10
C SER A 11 -4.73 48.19 -0.62
N SER A 12 -3.66 48.98 -0.45
CA SER A 12 -2.29 48.56 -0.81
C SER A 12 -1.67 47.61 0.23
N PHE A 13 -2.12 47.64 1.48
CA PHE A 13 -1.70 46.69 2.52
C PHE A 13 -2.41 45.33 2.41
N LEU A 14 -3.57 45.28 1.75
CA LEU A 14 -4.34 44.04 1.56
C LEU A 14 -3.87 43.20 0.34
N ILE A 15 -3.06 43.77 -0.55
CA ILE A 15 -2.46 43.07 -1.70
C ILE A 15 -1.07 42.48 -1.35
N LEU A 16 -0.52 42.85 -0.18
CA LEU A 16 0.77 42.35 0.32
C LEU A 16 0.63 41.22 1.36
N VAL A 17 -0.56 40.62 1.50
CA VAL A 17 -0.71 39.34 2.18
C VAL A 17 -0.33 38.27 1.16
N GLY A 18 0.96 37.94 1.20
CA GLY A 18 1.67 37.21 0.16
C GLY A 18 0.97 35.94 -0.30
N THR A 19 0.90 35.79 -1.61
CA THR A 19 0.96 34.47 -2.23
C THR A 19 2.35 33.91 -1.94
N CYS A 20 2.50 33.22 -0.81
CA CYS A 20 3.62 32.30 -0.62
C CYS A 20 3.40 31.13 -1.58
N VAL A 21 3.74 31.34 -2.85
CA VAL A 21 4.05 30.23 -3.75
C VAL A 21 5.32 29.62 -3.17
N SER A 22 5.18 28.50 -2.46
CA SER A 22 6.34 27.71 -2.08
C SER A 22 6.93 27.14 -3.36
N ALA A 23 8.02 27.73 -3.83
CA ALA A 23 8.82 27.11 -4.86
C ALA A 23 9.38 25.79 -4.28
N GLN A 24 9.29 24.76 -5.12
CA GLN A 24 9.74 23.41 -4.83
C GLN A 24 10.56 22.96 -6.03
N THR A 25 11.69 22.32 -5.76
CA THR A 25 12.55 21.72 -6.78
C THR A 25 12.05 20.30 -7.07
N GLU A 26 11.83 19.99 -8.35
CA GLU A 26 11.47 18.64 -8.79
C GLU A 26 12.75 17.88 -9.16
N LEU A 27 12.99 16.76 -8.49
CA LEU A 27 14.13 15.87 -8.73
C LEU A 27 13.62 14.61 -9.42
N THR A 28 14.11 14.35 -10.63
CA THR A 28 13.75 13.15 -11.41
C THR A 28 15.01 12.45 -11.89
N ASN A 29 15.11 11.15 -11.71
CA ASN A 29 16.22 10.35 -12.24
C ASN A 29 15.88 8.85 -12.24
N THR A 30 16.82 8.03 -12.69
CA THR A 30 16.77 6.56 -12.67
C THR A 30 17.85 6.03 -11.74
N VAL A 31 17.51 5.02 -10.93
CA VAL A 31 18.41 4.29 -10.05
C VAL A 31 18.66 2.90 -10.62
N LEU A 32 19.92 2.58 -10.89
CA LEU A 32 20.38 1.34 -11.48
C LEU A 32 21.39 0.64 -10.57
N GLU A 33 21.47 -0.68 -10.68
CA GLU A 33 22.56 -1.46 -10.09
C GLU A 33 23.87 -1.18 -10.84
N GLY A 34 24.94 -0.86 -10.11
CA GLY A 34 26.23 -0.51 -10.70
C GLY A 34 26.90 -1.65 -11.47
N SER A 35 26.63 -2.90 -11.08
CA SER A 35 27.24 -4.10 -11.69
C SER A 35 26.49 -4.57 -12.94
N SER A 36 25.16 -4.61 -12.89
CA SER A 36 24.29 -5.25 -13.88
C SER A 36 23.55 -4.26 -14.78
N PHE A 37 23.54 -2.97 -14.42
CA PHE A 37 22.76 -1.90 -15.04
C PHE A 37 21.25 -2.18 -15.04
N GLN A 38 20.76 -3.10 -14.19
CA GLN A 38 19.34 -3.35 -14.03
C GLN A 38 18.69 -2.28 -13.14
N PRO A 39 17.41 -1.93 -13.40
CA PRO A 39 16.69 -0.99 -12.56
C PRO A 39 16.48 -1.52 -11.14
N ILE A 40 16.72 -0.67 -10.15
CA ILE A 40 16.42 -0.98 -8.75
C ILE A 40 15.02 -0.49 -8.46
N GLU A 41 14.06 -1.40 -8.41
CA GLU A 41 12.68 -1.13 -7.97
C GLU A 41 12.60 -0.93 -6.45
N SER A 42 11.73 -0.02 -5.99
CA SER A 42 11.49 0.25 -4.57
C SER A 42 12.71 0.73 -3.77
N ALA A 43 13.71 1.33 -4.42
CA ALA A 43 14.75 2.08 -3.74
C ALA A 43 14.12 3.29 -3.04
N SER A 44 14.59 3.61 -1.83
CA SER A 44 14.11 4.76 -1.06
C SER A 44 14.90 6.01 -1.44
N ILE A 45 14.18 7.10 -1.74
CA ILE A 45 14.73 8.42 -2.06
C ILE A 45 14.13 9.42 -1.09
N TYR A 46 14.94 10.05 -0.24
CA TYR A 46 14.42 10.94 0.79
C TYR A 46 15.41 12.04 1.17
N VAL A 47 14.88 13.14 1.72
CA VAL A 47 15.70 14.18 2.33
C VAL A 47 15.94 13.82 3.79
N LYS A 48 17.21 13.69 4.19
CA LYS A 48 17.63 13.25 5.52
C LYS A 48 16.97 14.07 6.63
N ASN A 49 16.54 13.40 7.70
CA ASN A 49 15.86 14.00 8.87
C ASN A 49 14.52 14.69 8.56
N THR A 50 13.88 14.37 7.43
CA THR A 50 12.56 14.88 7.07
C THR A 50 11.60 13.73 6.75
N THR A 51 10.32 14.07 6.61
CA THR A 51 9.32 13.10 6.11
C THR A 51 9.32 13.00 4.59
N ILE A 52 9.97 13.93 3.89
CA ILE A 52 9.93 14.08 2.43
C ILE A 52 10.72 12.95 1.77
N GLY A 53 10.01 12.13 0.99
CA GLY A 53 10.61 11.07 0.21
C GLY A 53 9.65 10.44 -0.77
N THR A 54 10.21 9.57 -1.60
CA THR A 54 9.53 8.77 -2.62
C THR A 54 10.26 7.44 -2.77
N VAL A 55 9.75 6.58 -3.65
CA VAL A 55 10.39 5.32 -4.02
C VAL A 55 10.54 5.21 -5.53
N THR A 56 11.50 4.41 -6.00
CA THR A 56 11.58 4.08 -7.43
C THR A 56 10.48 3.12 -7.84
N ASN A 57 9.99 3.29 -9.08
CA ASN A 57 9.06 2.36 -9.71
C ASN A 57 9.79 1.13 -10.30
N ALA A 58 9.05 0.26 -10.99
CA ALA A 58 9.59 -0.96 -11.64
C ALA A 58 10.65 -0.68 -12.74
N ASP A 59 10.69 0.54 -13.29
CA ASP A 59 11.71 0.98 -14.25
C ASP A 59 12.92 1.65 -13.55
N GLY A 60 12.98 1.63 -12.21
CA GLY A 60 14.03 2.29 -11.43
C GLY A 60 13.90 3.82 -11.38
N LYS A 61 12.83 4.40 -11.93
CA LYS A 61 12.66 5.86 -12.01
C LYS A 61 11.98 6.40 -10.75
N PHE A 62 12.31 7.63 -10.40
CA PHE A 62 11.64 8.36 -9.34
C PHE A 62 11.36 9.82 -9.70
N LEU A 63 10.40 10.41 -8.98
CA LEU A 63 10.12 11.84 -8.94
C LEU A 63 9.94 12.25 -7.48
N LEU A 64 10.71 13.24 -7.03
CA LEU A 64 10.63 13.80 -5.69
C LEU A 64 10.54 15.32 -5.77
N ARG A 65 9.51 15.91 -5.15
CA ARG A 65 9.40 17.36 -5.00
C ARG A 65 9.90 17.78 -3.63
N VAL A 66 10.92 18.64 -3.62
CA VAL A 66 11.59 19.10 -2.40
C VAL A 66 11.33 20.60 -2.22
N PRO A 67 10.72 21.03 -1.11
CA PRO A 67 10.56 22.45 -0.79
C PRO A 67 11.91 23.17 -0.68
N ASP A 68 11.97 24.41 -1.15
CA ASP A 68 13.22 25.19 -1.23
C ASP A 68 13.98 25.34 0.10
N LYS A 69 13.28 25.26 1.23
CA LYS A 69 13.91 25.32 2.56
C LYS A 69 14.86 24.14 2.83
N TYR A 70 14.74 23.03 2.09
CA TYR A 70 15.56 21.83 2.23
C TYR A 70 16.66 21.70 1.16
N GLN A 71 16.91 22.74 0.36
CA GLN A 71 17.89 22.67 -0.75
C GLN A 71 19.33 22.42 -0.28
N LYS A 72 19.65 22.73 0.98
CA LYS A 72 20.98 22.50 1.56
C LYS A 72 21.09 21.16 2.31
N ASP A 73 19.98 20.45 2.44
CA ASP A 73 19.95 19.17 3.14
C ASP A 73 20.40 18.03 2.21
N THR A 74 20.66 16.87 2.81
CA THR A 74 21.17 15.70 2.09
C THR A 74 20.03 14.88 1.49
N LEU A 75 20.04 14.73 0.17
CA LEU A 75 19.32 13.69 -0.55
C LEU A 75 20.01 12.35 -0.32
N VAL A 76 19.25 11.35 0.10
CA VAL A 76 19.72 9.98 0.28
C VAL A 76 18.95 9.07 -0.66
N VAL A 77 19.69 8.29 -1.46
CA VAL A 77 19.16 7.19 -2.27
C VAL A 77 19.73 5.90 -1.71
N SER A 78 18.86 5.00 -1.29
CA SER A 78 19.25 3.79 -0.57
C SER A 78 18.39 2.60 -0.96
N SER A 79 19.01 1.43 -1.01
CA SER A 79 18.35 0.15 -1.21
C SER A 79 19.05 -0.90 -0.36
N ILE A 80 18.30 -1.87 0.16
CA ILE A 80 18.84 -2.92 1.02
C ILE A 80 19.83 -3.77 0.20
N GLY A 81 21.04 -3.94 0.71
CA GLY A 81 22.13 -4.66 0.05
C GLY A 81 23.01 -3.79 -0.85
N PHE A 82 22.80 -2.48 -0.88
CA PHE A 82 23.55 -1.54 -1.71
C PHE A 82 24.13 -0.38 -0.91
N LYS A 83 25.25 0.17 -1.39
CA LYS A 83 25.85 1.39 -0.84
C LYS A 83 24.92 2.56 -1.12
N SER A 84 24.62 3.33 -0.08
CA SER A 84 23.72 4.47 -0.22
C SER A 84 24.41 5.65 -0.89
N TYR A 85 23.75 6.26 -1.87
CA TYR A 85 24.19 7.48 -2.52
C TYR A 85 23.68 8.70 -1.74
N LYS A 86 24.57 9.65 -1.44
CA LYS A 86 24.30 10.81 -0.57
C LYS A 86 24.86 12.07 -1.23
N ILE A 87 24.03 13.09 -1.43
CA ILE A 87 24.43 14.37 -2.03
C ILE A 87 23.56 15.52 -1.49
N PRO A 88 24.07 16.76 -1.35
CA PRO A 88 23.21 17.92 -1.10
C PRO A 88 22.17 18.10 -2.20
N VAL A 89 20.93 18.46 -1.86
CA VAL A 89 19.84 18.60 -2.84
C VAL A 89 20.17 19.63 -3.93
N ASN A 90 20.77 20.76 -3.58
CA ASN A 90 21.20 21.81 -4.50
C ASN A 90 22.38 21.43 -5.40
N GLU A 91 23.07 20.32 -5.12
CA GLU A 91 24.19 19.79 -5.90
C GLU A 91 23.78 18.60 -6.76
N PHE A 92 22.52 18.15 -6.67
CA PHE A 92 22.02 17.03 -7.46
C PHE A 92 21.97 17.36 -8.96
N ASP A 93 22.75 16.60 -9.75
CA ASP A 93 22.74 16.68 -11.21
C ASP A 93 21.89 15.53 -11.78
N ALA A 94 20.75 15.89 -12.37
CA ALA A 94 19.83 14.94 -13.01
C ALA A 94 20.32 14.47 -14.40
N SER A 95 21.46 14.95 -14.89
CA SER A 95 22.01 14.58 -16.21
C SER A 95 22.62 13.18 -16.23
N PHE A 96 22.94 12.61 -15.07
CA PHE A 96 23.55 11.29 -14.93
C PHE A 96 22.67 10.38 -14.08
N GLU A 97 22.53 9.13 -14.49
CA GLU A 97 21.82 8.11 -13.72
C GLU A 97 22.54 7.82 -12.39
N ILE A 98 21.77 7.40 -11.39
CA ILE A 98 22.31 7.02 -10.09
C ILE A 98 22.63 5.53 -10.12
N TYR A 99 23.89 5.17 -9.92
CA TYR A 99 24.33 3.79 -9.79
C TYR A 99 24.57 3.46 -8.32
N LEU A 100 23.94 2.40 -7.82
CA LEU A 100 24.23 1.86 -6.49
C LEU A 100 25.06 0.58 -6.64
N ASP A 101 26.22 0.57 -6.00
CA ASP A 101 27.08 -0.61 -5.92
C ASP A 101 26.61 -1.55 -4.82
N ASP A 102 26.81 -2.86 -5.02
CA ASP A 102 26.55 -3.86 -3.99
C ASP A 102 27.33 -3.55 -2.70
N ASP A 103 26.65 -3.71 -1.57
CA ASP A 103 27.24 -3.62 -0.24
C ASP A 103 27.05 -4.93 0.50
N VAL A 104 28.05 -5.79 0.37
CA VAL A 104 28.08 -7.06 1.09
C VAL A 104 28.52 -6.76 2.52
N ALA A 105 27.63 -6.98 3.49
CA ALA A 105 28.04 -7.01 4.88
C ALA A 105 29.06 -8.15 5.04
N SER A 106 30.32 -7.83 5.36
CA SER A 106 31.21 -8.88 5.87
C SER A 106 30.61 -9.39 7.18
N LEU A 107 30.46 -10.71 7.29
CA LEU A 107 30.21 -11.38 8.57
C LEU A 107 31.50 -11.36 9.39
N ASP A 108 32.09 -10.18 9.59
CA ASP A 108 33.27 -10.06 10.43
C ASP A 108 32.89 -10.50 11.85
N GLU A 109 33.76 -11.37 12.38
CA GLU A 109 33.68 -12.03 13.66
C GLU A 109 33.06 -11.16 14.74
N ILE A 110 32.18 -11.82 15.50
CA ILE A 110 31.57 -11.39 16.75
C ILE A 110 32.46 -10.35 17.45
N LEU A 111 32.18 -9.07 17.20
CA LEU A 111 32.50 -8.02 18.15
C LEU A 111 31.94 -8.54 19.47
N LEU A 112 32.79 -8.65 20.49
CA LEU A 112 32.43 -9.03 21.85
C LEU A 112 31.41 -8.02 22.39
N VAL A 113 30.17 -8.10 21.93
CA VAL A 113 29.02 -7.45 22.53
C VAL A 113 28.80 -8.24 23.82
N ALA A 114 28.79 -7.54 24.95
CA ALA A 114 28.57 -8.14 26.27
C ALA A 114 27.21 -8.86 26.39
N GLU A 115 26.32 -8.67 25.41
CA GLU A 115 24.98 -9.25 25.35
C GLU A 115 24.91 -10.46 24.40
N THR A 116 24.31 -11.54 24.90
CA THR A 116 23.99 -12.72 24.12
C THR A 116 22.89 -12.39 23.11
N ARG A 117 23.25 -12.15 21.84
CA ARG A 117 22.28 -11.90 20.78
C ARG A 117 21.59 -13.21 20.31
N PRO A 118 20.31 -13.15 19.90
CA PRO A 118 19.62 -14.22 19.18
C PRO A 118 20.42 -14.76 18.01
N LYS A 119 20.45 -16.09 17.84
CA LYS A 119 21.23 -16.76 16.78
C LYS A 119 20.37 -17.35 15.67
N THR A 120 19.11 -17.66 15.96
CA THR A 120 18.19 -18.27 14.98
C THR A 120 17.24 -17.22 14.39
N GLY A 121 16.69 -17.50 13.21
CA GLY A 121 15.69 -16.62 12.60
C GLY A 121 14.44 -16.47 13.47
N ASN A 122 13.98 -17.56 14.09
CA ASN A 122 12.86 -17.55 15.04
C ASN A 122 13.13 -16.59 16.21
N ASP A 123 14.28 -16.72 16.86
CA ASP A 123 14.62 -15.88 18.02
C ASP A 123 14.75 -14.40 17.64
N ILE A 124 15.31 -14.08 16.47
CA ILE A 124 15.43 -12.69 15.99
C ILE A 124 14.05 -12.09 15.72
N VAL A 125 13.16 -12.83 15.07
CA VAL A 125 11.80 -12.34 14.77
C VAL A 125 10.98 -12.20 16.04
N MET A 126 11.06 -13.17 16.97
CA MET A 126 10.39 -13.04 18.27
C MET A 126 10.89 -11.82 19.03
N ARG A 127 12.21 -11.58 19.04
CA ARG A 127 12.77 -10.37 19.63
C ARG A 127 12.26 -9.10 18.95
N ALA A 128 12.19 -9.08 17.62
CA ALA A 128 11.65 -7.93 16.89
C ALA A 128 10.17 -7.65 17.24
N LEU A 129 9.37 -8.69 17.51
CA LEU A 129 7.99 -8.55 17.95
C LEU A 129 7.90 -8.03 19.40
N GLU A 130 8.78 -8.49 20.28
CA GLU A 130 8.89 -8.00 21.67
C GLU A 130 9.28 -6.53 21.74
N GLU A 131 10.10 -6.05 20.79
CA GLU A 131 10.61 -4.68 20.72
C GLU A 131 9.67 -3.73 19.96
N LEU A 132 8.49 -4.19 19.52
CA LEU A 132 7.52 -3.31 18.84
C LEU A 132 7.06 -2.12 19.68
N PRO A 133 6.79 -2.23 21.00
CA PRO A 133 6.42 -1.08 21.83
C PRO A 133 7.49 0.02 21.88
N GLU A 134 8.77 -0.34 21.75
CA GLU A 134 9.90 0.60 21.76
C GLU A 134 10.17 1.18 20.36
N ASN A 135 9.89 0.41 19.31
CA ASN A 135 10.19 0.79 17.94
C ASN A 135 9.00 1.42 17.18
N LEU A 136 7.78 1.36 17.71
CA LEU A 136 6.58 1.94 17.09
C LEU A 136 6.03 3.10 17.93
N PRO A 137 5.30 4.05 17.31
CA PRO A 137 4.80 5.22 18.01
C PRO A 137 3.90 4.87 19.20
N ASP A 138 4.24 5.39 20.37
CA ASP A 138 3.48 5.28 21.61
C ASP A 138 2.48 6.43 21.82
N SER A 139 2.60 7.49 21.01
CA SER A 139 1.69 8.65 20.97
C SER A 139 0.92 8.73 19.65
N SER A 140 -0.09 9.61 19.63
CA SER A 140 -0.91 9.76 18.42
C SER A 140 -0.15 10.43 17.30
N TYR A 141 -0.44 10.03 16.06
CA TYR A 141 0.16 10.61 14.87
C TYR A 141 -0.82 10.57 13.68
N LEU A 142 -0.53 11.38 12.67
CA LEU A 142 -1.13 11.27 11.35
C LEU A 142 -0.08 10.87 10.33
N GLN A 143 -0.48 10.10 9.33
CA GLN A 143 0.27 9.95 8.09
C GLN A 143 -0.57 10.37 6.90
N LYS A 144 -0.01 11.20 6.02
CA LYS A 144 -0.61 11.48 4.72
C LYS A 144 0.11 10.69 3.65
N GLY A 145 -0.65 10.14 2.70
CA GLY A 145 -0.10 9.29 1.67
C GLY A 145 -0.85 9.34 0.36
N PHE A 146 -0.15 8.96 -0.70
CA PHE A 146 -0.74 8.69 -2.01
C PHE A 146 -1.05 7.21 -2.11
N MET A 147 -2.23 6.89 -2.65
CA MET A 147 -2.64 5.53 -2.96
C MET A 147 -2.96 5.41 -4.45
N ARG A 148 -2.54 4.31 -5.07
CA ARG A 148 -3.01 3.82 -6.35
C ARG A 148 -3.65 2.44 -6.19
N HIS A 149 -4.89 2.29 -6.65
CA HIS A 149 -5.62 1.03 -6.73
C HIS A 149 -5.87 0.68 -8.20
N LYS A 150 -5.43 -0.51 -8.62
CA LYS A 150 -5.56 -1.01 -9.99
C LYS A 150 -6.29 -2.33 -9.98
N GLU A 151 -7.24 -2.51 -10.89
CA GLU A 151 -7.81 -3.83 -11.21
C GLU A 151 -7.50 -4.21 -12.66
N ARG A 152 -7.03 -5.43 -12.89
CA ARG A 152 -6.73 -5.94 -14.25
C ARG A 152 -7.06 -7.41 -14.42
N ASN A 153 -7.36 -7.79 -15.65
CA ASN A 153 -7.33 -9.19 -16.05
C ASN A 153 -5.97 -9.55 -16.66
N LYS A 154 -5.83 -10.72 -17.29
CA LYS A 154 -4.58 -11.15 -17.94
C LYS A 154 -4.19 -10.34 -19.18
N LYS A 155 -5.11 -9.57 -19.76
CA LYS A 155 -4.95 -8.88 -21.06
C LYS A 155 -4.90 -7.36 -20.93
N GLU A 156 -5.76 -6.81 -20.08
CA GLU A 156 -5.96 -5.37 -19.97
C GLU A 156 -6.38 -4.97 -18.55
N PHE A 157 -6.14 -3.71 -18.24
CA PHE A 157 -6.64 -3.09 -17.03
C PHE A 157 -8.12 -2.73 -17.17
N LYS A 158 -8.80 -2.74 -16.03
CA LYS A 158 -10.24 -2.54 -15.94
C LYS A 158 -10.62 -1.33 -15.11
N TRP A 159 -9.80 -0.97 -14.13
CA TRP A 159 -10.11 0.17 -13.27
C TRP A 159 -8.86 0.74 -12.61
N LEU A 160 -8.76 2.06 -12.57
CA LEU A 160 -7.74 2.82 -11.86
C LEU A 160 -8.41 3.81 -10.92
N ILE A 161 -8.00 3.79 -9.66
CA ILE A 161 -8.37 4.77 -8.64
C ILE A 161 -7.10 5.30 -8.01
N GLU A 162 -7.00 6.61 -7.88
CA GLU A 162 -5.93 7.26 -7.16
C GLU A 162 -6.51 8.15 -6.08
N SER A 163 -5.87 8.14 -4.92
CA SER A 163 -6.37 8.84 -3.74
C SER A 163 -5.24 9.48 -2.96
N ALA A 164 -5.49 10.68 -2.45
CA ALA A 164 -4.80 11.16 -1.25
C ALA A 164 -5.54 10.62 -0.04
N ILE A 165 -4.81 10.09 0.92
CA ILE A 165 -5.36 9.52 2.15
C ILE A 165 -4.68 10.11 3.38
N THR A 166 -5.44 10.18 4.46
CA THR A 166 -4.95 10.50 5.80
C THR A 166 -5.25 9.33 6.73
N LEU A 167 -4.22 8.81 7.35
CA LEU A 167 -4.29 7.78 8.39
C LEU A 167 -4.05 8.47 9.74
N TYR A 168 -4.94 8.24 10.70
CA TYR A 168 -4.73 8.56 12.11
C TYR A 168 -4.53 7.27 12.89
N ASP A 169 -3.58 7.29 13.81
CA ASP A 169 -3.44 6.26 14.83
C ASP A 169 -3.19 6.91 16.19
N SER A 170 -3.78 6.36 17.26
CA SER A 170 -3.60 6.90 18.60
C SER A 170 -2.32 6.44 19.29
N SER A 171 -1.87 5.22 18.99
CA SER A 171 -0.62 4.60 19.49
C SER A 171 -0.59 3.12 19.15
N PHE A 172 0.58 2.49 19.10
CA PHE A 172 0.72 1.05 18.91
C PHE A 172 -0.07 0.22 19.95
N ALA A 173 -0.03 0.62 21.23
CA ALA A 173 -0.72 -0.09 22.31
C ALA A 173 -2.25 -0.07 22.19
N SER A 174 -2.80 0.83 21.39
CA SER A 174 -4.25 0.97 21.21
C SER A 174 -4.83 -0.07 20.25
N ASN A 175 -6.07 -0.48 20.51
CA ASN A 175 -6.82 -1.34 19.58
C ASN A 175 -7.09 -0.59 18.26
N PRO A 176 -6.61 -1.09 17.10
CA PRO A 176 -6.76 -0.41 15.82
C PRO A 176 -8.22 -0.24 15.38
N ALA A 177 -9.12 -1.15 15.75
CA ALA A 177 -10.53 -1.06 15.35
C ALA A 177 -11.25 0.17 15.94
N GLU A 178 -10.76 0.71 17.05
CA GLU A 178 -11.35 1.86 17.74
C GLU A 178 -10.52 3.13 17.56
N ASN A 179 -9.21 2.98 17.33
CA ASN A 179 -8.25 4.08 17.45
C ASN A 179 -7.42 4.33 16.18
N LEU A 180 -7.64 3.57 15.11
CA LEU A 180 -7.10 3.85 13.79
C LEU A 180 -8.22 4.34 12.88
N LYS A 181 -8.08 5.57 12.35
CA LYS A 181 -9.06 6.18 11.43
C LYS A 181 -8.42 6.45 10.08
N ILE A 182 -9.19 6.30 9.01
CA ILE A 182 -8.73 6.51 7.64
C ILE A 182 -9.67 7.50 6.97
N ASN A 183 -9.11 8.47 6.27
CA ASN A 183 -9.86 9.40 5.44
C ASN A 183 -9.34 9.34 4.00
N VAL A 184 -10.28 9.29 3.06
CA VAL A 184 -10.05 9.48 1.62
C VAL A 184 -10.25 10.98 1.36
N ASP A 185 -9.15 11.73 1.34
CA ASP A 185 -9.16 13.19 1.26
C ASP A 185 -9.55 13.70 -0.14
N GLN A 186 -8.94 13.11 -1.16
CA GLN A 186 -9.17 13.41 -2.58
C GLN A 186 -9.14 12.11 -3.36
N VAL A 187 -9.99 11.98 -4.38
CA VAL A 187 -10.00 10.79 -5.24
C VAL A 187 -10.16 11.20 -6.70
N ARG A 188 -9.46 10.49 -7.58
CA ARG A 188 -9.67 10.55 -9.02
C ARG A 188 -9.72 9.13 -9.58
N LYS A 189 -10.62 8.87 -10.52
CA LYS A 189 -10.93 7.51 -10.99
C LYS A 189 -11.09 7.50 -12.48
N SER A 190 -10.53 6.48 -13.12
CA SER A 190 -10.90 6.15 -14.49
C SER A 190 -12.35 5.70 -14.56
N TYR A 191 -12.87 5.60 -15.78
CA TYR A 191 -14.06 4.80 -16.04
C TYR A 191 -13.84 3.37 -15.55
N ASP A 192 -14.88 2.80 -14.93
CA ASP A 192 -14.91 1.42 -14.48
C ASP A 192 -15.29 0.52 -15.67
N LEU A 193 -14.31 -0.21 -16.22
CA LEU A 193 -14.47 -1.11 -17.36
C LEU A 193 -14.67 -2.58 -16.94
N ARG A 194 -14.88 -2.83 -15.65
CA ARG A 194 -15.07 -4.17 -15.09
C ARG A 194 -16.42 -4.76 -15.52
N ASP A 195 -16.42 -6.02 -15.93
CA ASP A 195 -17.64 -6.79 -16.16
C ASP A 195 -18.08 -7.49 -14.86
N VAL A 196 -18.62 -6.69 -13.93
CA VAL A 196 -19.02 -7.17 -12.61
C VAL A 196 -20.39 -7.84 -12.67
N ASP A 197 -20.45 -9.07 -12.18
CA ASP A 197 -21.69 -9.82 -12.02
C ASP A 197 -22.51 -9.29 -10.83
N SER A 198 -23.37 -8.32 -11.14
CA SER A 198 -24.24 -7.65 -10.16
C SER A 198 -25.08 -8.61 -9.30
N LEU A 199 -25.53 -9.75 -9.83
CA LEU A 199 -26.32 -10.72 -9.06
C LEU A 199 -25.46 -11.56 -8.11
N LEU A 200 -24.20 -11.84 -8.48
CA LEU A 200 -23.25 -12.49 -7.59
C LEU A 200 -22.94 -11.60 -6.39
N ALA A 201 -22.61 -10.32 -6.64
CA ALA A 201 -22.36 -9.33 -5.59
C ALA A 201 -23.60 -9.18 -4.68
N TYR A 202 -24.79 -9.05 -5.27
CA TYR A 202 -26.04 -8.95 -4.51
C TYR A 202 -26.36 -10.22 -3.70
N THR A 203 -26.06 -11.41 -4.22
CA THR A 203 -26.20 -12.66 -3.47
C THR A 203 -25.29 -12.68 -2.23
N ALA A 204 -24.03 -12.27 -2.39
CA ALA A 204 -23.09 -12.20 -1.28
C ALA A 204 -23.55 -11.18 -0.22
N PHE A 205 -24.04 -10.01 -0.66
CA PHE A 205 -24.62 -8.98 0.19
C PHE A 205 -25.82 -9.49 0.99
N LEU A 206 -26.76 -10.19 0.36
CA LEU A 206 -27.92 -10.77 1.05
C LEU A 206 -27.51 -11.84 2.07
N LYS A 207 -26.57 -12.73 1.73
CA LYS A 207 -26.05 -13.74 2.66
C LYS A 207 -25.40 -13.14 3.89
N ASN A 208 -24.72 -12.00 3.75
CA ASN A 208 -24.11 -11.30 4.86
C ASN A 208 -25.16 -10.67 5.80
N ARG A 209 -26.24 -10.10 5.25
CA ARG A 209 -27.27 -9.40 6.05
C ARG A 209 -28.37 -10.30 6.60
N ILE A 210 -28.78 -11.33 5.86
CA ILE A 210 -29.91 -12.19 6.21
C ILE A 210 -29.38 -13.58 6.56
N LYS A 211 -29.21 -13.82 7.86
CA LYS A 211 -28.78 -15.13 8.39
C LYS A 211 -29.88 -16.19 8.15
N ASN A 212 -29.48 -17.45 8.02
CA ASN A 212 -30.37 -18.63 7.92
C ASN A 212 -31.27 -18.74 6.68
N ARG A 213 -30.97 -18.03 5.58
CA ARG A 213 -31.60 -18.28 4.27
C ARG A 213 -30.56 -18.69 3.22
N LYS A 214 -30.86 -19.76 2.49
CA LYS A 214 -30.04 -20.23 1.36
C LYS A 214 -30.31 -19.35 0.13
N PHE A 215 -29.60 -18.23 0.02
CA PHE A 215 -29.59 -17.44 -1.21
C PHE A 215 -28.67 -18.07 -2.26
N SER A 216 -29.15 -18.13 -3.49
CA SER A 216 -28.37 -18.49 -4.67
C SER A 216 -28.64 -17.46 -5.75
N LYS A 217 -27.60 -17.12 -6.53
CA LYS A 217 -27.73 -16.23 -7.69
C LYS A 217 -28.83 -16.70 -8.64
N ASN A 218 -28.99 -18.01 -8.80
CA ASN A 218 -29.98 -18.61 -9.69
C ASN A 218 -31.42 -18.42 -9.21
N ASN A 219 -31.62 -18.10 -7.93
CA ASN A 219 -32.94 -17.85 -7.34
C ASN A 219 -33.29 -16.36 -7.34
N LEU A 220 -32.42 -15.50 -7.87
CA LEU A 220 -32.61 -14.06 -7.94
C LEU A 220 -32.91 -13.63 -9.37
N ARG A 221 -33.91 -12.76 -9.50
CA ARG A 221 -34.31 -12.16 -10.77
C ARG A 221 -33.85 -10.71 -10.84
N ARG A 222 -32.95 -10.41 -11.79
CA ARG A 222 -32.31 -9.08 -11.91
C ARG A 222 -33.35 -7.98 -12.12
N ASP A 223 -34.35 -8.25 -12.95
CA ASP A 223 -35.45 -7.35 -13.28
C ASP A 223 -36.36 -7.04 -12.08
N THR A 224 -36.32 -7.83 -11.02
CA THR A 224 -37.06 -7.57 -9.77
C THR A 224 -36.28 -6.76 -8.74
N ILE A 225 -35.00 -6.45 -9.00
CA ILE A 225 -34.11 -5.77 -8.05
C ILE A 225 -33.85 -4.35 -8.54
N GLN A 226 -34.03 -3.36 -7.65
CA GLN A 226 -33.70 -1.98 -7.95
C GLN A 226 -32.22 -1.83 -8.30
N THR A 227 -31.90 -1.06 -9.35
CA THR A 227 -30.52 -0.79 -9.78
C THR A 227 -29.66 -0.26 -8.63
N LYS A 228 -30.21 0.64 -7.80
CA LYS A 228 -29.52 1.18 -6.61
C LYS A 228 -29.06 0.08 -5.65
N SER A 229 -29.87 -0.96 -5.44
CA SER A 229 -29.52 -2.09 -4.57
C SER A 229 -28.38 -2.93 -5.15
N LEU A 230 -28.35 -3.12 -6.47
CA LEU A 230 -27.24 -3.80 -7.14
C LEU A 230 -25.93 -3.01 -7.04
N VAL A 231 -25.98 -1.70 -7.29
CA VAL A 231 -24.82 -0.80 -7.16
C VAL A 231 -24.29 -0.80 -5.72
N ASN A 232 -25.17 -0.71 -4.73
CA ASN A 232 -24.77 -0.76 -3.32
C ASN A 232 -24.11 -2.10 -2.95
N ALA A 233 -24.59 -3.22 -3.50
CA ALA A 233 -23.97 -4.53 -3.25
C ALA A 233 -22.59 -4.68 -3.91
N ILE A 234 -22.39 -4.11 -5.10
CA ILE A 234 -21.07 -4.06 -5.75
C ILE A 234 -20.11 -3.24 -4.87
N LYS A 235 -20.50 -2.02 -4.49
CA LYS A 235 -19.69 -1.17 -3.60
C LYS A 235 -19.36 -1.83 -2.26
N TRP A 236 -20.33 -2.51 -1.65
CA TRP A 236 -20.11 -3.25 -0.41
C TRP A 236 -19.10 -4.39 -0.61
N ASN A 237 -19.16 -5.12 -1.72
CA ASN A 237 -18.22 -6.20 -2.00
C ASN A 237 -16.81 -5.68 -2.32
N ASP A 238 -16.70 -4.54 -3.01
CA ASP A 238 -15.42 -3.86 -3.22
C ASP A 238 -14.79 -3.46 -1.88
N ASN A 239 -15.56 -2.80 -1.00
CA ASN A 239 -15.10 -2.38 0.32
C ASN A 239 -14.71 -3.54 1.24
N ARG A 240 -15.45 -4.66 1.27
CA ARG A 240 -15.10 -5.77 2.17
C ARG A 240 -13.83 -6.54 1.76
N ILE A 241 -13.43 -6.48 0.48
CA ILE A 241 -12.30 -7.25 -0.05
C ILE A 241 -11.05 -6.39 -0.16
N ASN A 242 -11.21 -5.14 -0.62
CA ASN A 242 -10.12 -4.22 -0.90
C ASN A 242 -10.33 -2.84 -0.24
N GLY A 243 -11.20 -2.72 0.76
CA GLY A 243 -11.35 -1.48 1.52
C GLY A 243 -10.13 -1.20 2.39
N LEU A 244 -9.83 0.08 2.59
CA LEU A 244 -8.67 0.52 3.38
C LEU A 244 -8.74 0.03 4.83
N GLU A 245 -9.93 -0.03 5.43
CA GLU A 245 -10.12 -0.60 6.77
C GLU A 245 -9.68 -2.06 6.85
N THR A 246 -9.98 -2.87 5.82
CA THR A 246 -9.56 -4.28 5.78
C THR A 246 -8.04 -4.42 5.72
N LEU A 247 -7.38 -3.50 5.01
CA LEU A 247 -5.92 -3.46 4.90
C LEU A 247 -5.26 -3.02 6.21
N PHE A 248 -5.69 -1.90 6.79
CA PHE A 248 -5.00 -1.27 7.92
C PHE A 248 -5.45 -1.77 9.30
N GLN A 249 -6.74 -2.05 9.49
CA GLN A 249 -7.28 -2.55 10.77
C GLN A 249 -7.34 -4.09 10.80
N GLY A 250 -7.21 -4.74 9.65
CA GLY A 250 -7.26 -6.20 9.51
C GLY A 250 -5.91 -6.90 9.74
N LYS A 251 -5.89 -8.22 9.48
CA LYS A 251 -4.70 -9.05 9.74
C LYS A 251 -3.52 -8.78 8.80
N LEU A 252 -3.74 -8.09 7.68
CA LEU A 252 -2.71 -7.77 6.68
C LEU A 252 -1.73 -6.69 7.15
N ASN A 253 -2.11 -5.85 8.11
CA ASN A 253 -1.19 -4.89 8.72
C ASN A 253 -0.39 -5.57 9.85
N MET A 254 0.49 -6.49 9.46
CA MET A 254 1.06 -7.55 10.31
C MET A 254 1.84 -7.01 11.52
N VAL A 255 2.57 -5.91 11.35
CA VAL A 255 3.41 -5.31 12.41
C VAL A 255 2.55 -4.47 13.35
N ARG A 256 1.82 -3.49 12.81
CA ARG A 256 0.99 -2.59 13.61
C ARG A 256 -0.05 -3.33 14.44
N ASN A 257 -0.62 -4.40 13.89
CA ASN A 257 -1.67 -5.17 14.55
C ASN A 257 -1.14 -6.39 15.31
N ALA A 258 0.17 -6.59 15.45
CA ALA A 258 0.77 -7.76 16.10
C ALA A 258 0.26 -8.01 17.53
N GLY A 259 -0.09 -6.95 18.28
CA GLY A 259 -0.68 -7.06 19.61
C GLY A 259 -2.13 -7.60 19.65
N ASN A 260 -2.77 -7.80 18.50
CA ASN A 260 -4.11 -8.38 18.42
C ASN A 260 -4.02 -9.93 18.48
N PRO A 261 -4.80 -10.62 19.33
CA PRO A 261 -4.80 -12.09 19.42
C PRO A 261 -5.04 -12.82 18.09
N LYS A 262 -5.67 -12.16 17.11
CA LYS A 262 -5.96 -12.74 15.79
C LYS A 262 -5.04 -12.25 14.67
N ALA A 263 -3.97 -11.52 14.99
CA ALA A 263 -3.02 -11.01 14.01
C ALA A 263 -2.29 -12.14 13.27
N LEU A 264 -1.74 -11.83 12.09
CA LEU A 264 -0.87 -12.79 11.40
C LEU A 264 0.44 -13.01 12.16
N PHE A 265 1.00 -11.94 12.74
CA PHE A 265 2.21 -11.97 13.56
C PHE A 265 1.87 -11.81 15.05
N GLY A 266 0.77 -12.44 15.50
CA GLY A 266 0.36 -12.46 16.90
C GLY A 266 1.08 -13.52 17.72
N GLU A 267 0.57 -13.79 18.93
CA GLU A 267 1.15 -14.74 19.89
C GLU A 267 1.38 -16.15 19.32
N ASP A 268 0.51 -16.60 18.40
CA ASP A 268 0.57 -17.93 17.80
C ASP A 268 1.44 -18.00 16.53
N ILE A 269 2.25 -16.97 16.24
CA ILE A 269 3.03 -16.87 15.00
C ILE A 269 3.88 -18.12 14.71
N MET A 270 4.49 -18.74 15.72
CA MET A 270 5.34 -19.94 15.60
C MET A 270 4.58 -21.20 15.18
N SER A 271 3.26 -21.25 15.41
CA SER A 271 2.43 -22.36 14.95
C SER A 271 2.24 -22.33 13.43
N LYS A 272 2.31 -21.13 12.82
CA LYS A 272 2.00 -20.89 11.40
C LYS A 272 3.23 -20.53 10.56
N HIS A 273 4.29 -20.03 11.17
CA HIS A 273 5.49 -19.54 10.52
C HIS A 273 6.75 -20.16 11.12
N GLN A 274 7.72 -20.45 10.25
CA GLN A 274 9.11 -20.72 10.62
C GLN A 274 9.98 -19.64 9.99
N PHE A 275 11.01 -19.24 10.73
CA PHE A 275 11.94 -18.18 10.35
C PHE A 275 13.37 -18.69 10.37
N LYS A 276 14.08 -18.48 9.27
CA LYS A 276 15.48 -18.89 9.13
C LYS A 276 16.32 -17.69 8.71
N LEU A 277 17.36 -17.39 9.50
CA LEU A 277 18.35 -16.40 9.10
C LEU A 277 19.03 -16.85 7.81
N ASP A 278 18.99 -16.00 6.79
CA ASP A 278 19.59 -16.24 5.48
C ASP A 278 20.94 -15.58 5.38
N THR A 279 20.98 -14.27 5.61
CA THR A 279 22.22 -13.48 5.59
C THR A 279 22.04 -12.17 6.37
N VAL A 280 23.13 -11.41 6.46
CA VAL A 280 23.14 -10.03 6.95
C VAL A 280 23.45 -9.13 5.77
N LEU A 281 22.68 -8.08 5.60
CA LEU A 281 22.84 -7.05 4.58
C LEU A 281 23.15 -5.71 5.23
N VAL A 282 23.42 -4.70 4.40
CA VAL A 282 23.56 -3.31 4.83
C VAL A 282 22.52 -2.45 4.12
N GLU A 283 21.99 -1.45 4.81
CA GLU A 283 21.27 -0.33 4.20
C GLU A 283 21.70 0.94 4.95
N ASN A 284 22.19 1.94 4.22
CA ASN A 284 22.61 3.22 4.80
C ASN A 284 23.57 3.05 5.99
N ASP A 285 24.60 2.23 5.81
CA ASP A 285 25.64 1.93 6.81
C ASP A 285 25.15 1.15 8.06
N ARG A 286 23.88 0.70 8.08
CA ARG A 286 23.30 -0.10 9.16
C ARG A 286 23.14 -1.56 8.74
N LYS A 287 23.54 -2.48 9.62
CA LYS A 287 23.35 -3.92 9.41
C LYS A 287 21.86 -4.29 9.51
N ILE A 288 21.42 -5.18 8.63
CA ILE A 288 20.04 -5.69 8.57
C ILE A 288 20.10 -7.22 8.50
N TYR A 289 19.39 -7.90 9.38
CA TYR A 289 19.11 -9.33 9.23
C TYR A 289 18.12 -9.53 8.08
N LYS A 290 18.45 -10.41 7.13
CA LYS A 290 17.50 -10.94 6.15
C LYS A 290 17.11 -12.34 6.58
N ILE A 291 15.82 -12.53 6.86
CA ILE A 291 15.28 -13.74 7.47
C ILE A 291 14.17 -14.27 6.57
N SER A 292 14.28 -15.53 6.12
CA SER A 292 13.24 -16.16 5.31
C SER A 292 12.05 -16.57 6.15
N ILE A 293 10.87 -16.52 5.55
CA ILE A 293 9.60 -16.94 6.11
C ILE A 293 9.16 -18.19 5.35
N SER A 294 8.83 -19.26 6.08
CA SER A 294 8.22 -20.48 5.55
C SER A 294 7.09 -20.96 6.44
N GLU A 295 6.39 -21.99 5.99
CA GLU A 295 5.34 -22.64 6.76
C GLU A 295 5.83 -23.29 8.06
N SER A 296 4.90 -23.44 8.99
CA SER A 296 5.03 -24.26 10.19
C SER A 296 3.91 -25.32 10.19
N PHE A 297 3.53 -25.83 11.36
CA PHE A 297 2.62 -26.96 11.53
C PHE A 297 1.16 -26.62 11.18
N GLU A 298 0.73 -25.39 11.39
CA GLU A 298 -0.62 -24.90 11.10
C GLU A 298 -0.67 -24.02 9.86
N TYR A 299 -1.84 -23.97 9.23
CA TYR A 299 -2.06 -23.05 8.13
C TYR A 299 -2.37 -21.64 8.61
N VAL A 300 -1.96 -20.66 7.81
CA VAL A 300 -2.41 -19.27 7.96
C VAL A 300 -3.86 -19.14 7.50
N ASN A 301 -4.66 -18.37 8.25
CA ASN A 301 -6.04 -18.03 7.93
C ASN A 301 -6.33 -16.54 8.17
N LEU A 302 -6.76 -15.84 7.12
CA LEU A 302 -7.11 -14.42 7.19
C LEU A 302 -8.46 -14.16 7.87
N GLU A 303 -9.32 -15.17 8.00
CA GLU A 303 -10.64 -15.12 8.62
C GLU A 303 -11.55 -13.99 8.10
N THR A 304 -11.32 -13.51 6.87
CA THR A 304 -12.12 -12.43 6.28
C THR A 304 -13.60 -12.83 6.24
N PRO A 305 -14.50 -12.05 6.86
CA PRO A 305 -15.91 -12.42 6.99
C PRO A 305 -16.58 -12.71 5.63
N GLY A 306 -17.17 -13.90 5.52
CA GLY A 306 -17.85 -14.34 4.29
C GLY A 306 -16.91 -14.61 3.11
N VAL A 307 -15.62 -14.78 3.36
CA VAL A 307 -14.63 -15.26 2.39
C VAL A 307 -14.11 -16.59 2.87
N PHE A 308 -14.04 -17.56 1.97
CA PHE A 308 -13.40 -18.84 2.25
C PHE A 308 -11.89 -18.64 2.24
N ASN A 309 -11.23 -18.89 3.37
CA ASN A 309 -9.80 -18.68 3.61
C ASN A 309 -9.20 -19.87 4.35
N ASP A 310 -9.47 -21.09 3.89
CA ASP A 310 -9.13 -22.29 4.64
C ASP A 310 -7.74 -22.81 4.28
N GLY A 311 -6.71 -22.14 4.78
CA GLY A 311 -5.38 -22.71 4.91
C GLY A 311 -4.38 -22.34 3.82
N TYR A 312 -3.51 -21.38 4.16
CA TYR A 312 -2.38 -20.92 3.37
C TYR A 312 -1.04 -21.29 4.01
N HIS A 313 0.00 -21.43 3.18
CA HIS A 313 1.38 -21.44 3.62
C HIS A 313 2.00 -20.06 3.38
N PRO A 314 2.66 -19.47 4.39
CA PRO A 314 3.40 -18.24 4.23
C PRO A 314 4.70 -18.48 3.48
N LYS A 315 5.12 -17.50 2.70
CA LYS A 315 6.44 -17.46 2.05
C LYS A 315 6.93 -16.03 1.97
N GLY A 316 8.22 -15.79 2.17
CA GLY A 316 8.79 -14.47 1.91
C GLY A 316 9.99 -14.16 2.79
N TRP A 317 10.13 -12.89 3.16
CA TRP A 317 11.29 -12.35 3.84
C TRP A 317 10.89 -11.28 4.86
N ILE A 318 11.55 -11.27 6.00
CA ILE A 318 11.51 -10.17 6.97
C ILE A 318 12.91 -9.59 7.13
N TYR A 319 12.99 -8.27 7.15
CA TYR A 319 14.20 -7.49 7.27
C TYR A 319 14.16 -6.73 8.59
N VAL A 320 15.12 -7.02 9.46
CA VAL A 320 15.15 -6.51 10.83
C VAL A 320 16.48 -5.79 11.04
N TYR A 321 16.44 -4.55 11.51
CA TYR A 321 17.66 -3.83 11.83
C TYR A 321 18.44 -4.58 12.92
N TRP A 322 19.75 -4.70 12.70
CA TRP A 322 20.60 -5.49 13.57
C TRP A 322 20.68 -4.89 14.97
N ASP A 323 20.74 -3.57 15.09
CA ASP A 323 21.03 -2.82 16.31
C ASP A 323 19.86 -2.84 17.32
N ASN A 324 18.66 -2.46 16.89
CA ASN A 324 17.47 -2.25 17.75
C ASN A 324 16.31 -3.21 17.47
N TYR A 325 16.48 -4.19 16.59
CA TYR A 325 15.44 -5.14 16.17
C TYR A 325 14.20 -4.51 15.52
N ALA A 326 14.27 -3.25 15.07
CA ALA A 326 13.19 -2.61 14.34
C ALA A 326 12.93 -3.33 13.00
N ILE A 327 11.66 -3.60 12.71
CA ILE A 327 11.26 -4.20 11.43
C ILE A 327 11.32 -3.14 10.33
N LYS A 328 12.21 -3.33 9.36
CA LYS A 328 12.40 -2.42 8.22
C LYS A 328 11.49 -2.75 7.04
N LYS A 329 11.38 -4.03 6.69
CA LYS A 329 10.65 -4.48 5.52
C LYS A 329 10.11 -5.89 5.72
N ILE A 330 8.94 -6.16 5.16
CA ILE A 330 8.38 -7.50 5.05
C ILE A 330 7.93 -7.71 3.61
N GLU A 331 8.36 -8.82 3.01
CA GLU A 331 7.83 -9.38 1.78
C GLU A 331 7.09 -10.67 2.15
N TYR A 332 5.82 -10.77 1.79
CA TYR A 332 4.98 -11.84 2.30
C TYR A 332 3.96 -12.30 1.26
N GLU A 333 3.95 -13.61 1.02
CA GLU A 333 3.02 -14.29 0.13
C GLU A 333 2.22 -15.33 0.89
N LEU A 334 0.92 -15.42 0.58
CA LEU A 334 0.07 -16.51 1.04
C LEU A 334 -0.25 -17.44 -0.12
N VAL A 335 0.36 -18.63 -0.06
CA VAL A 335 0.20 -19.68 -1.05
C VAL A 335 -0.89 -20.64 -0.58
N ALA A 336 -1.93 -20.83 -1.39
CA ALA A 336 -3.00 -21.78 -1.14
C ALA A 336 -2.42 -23.17 -0.84
N ALA A 337 -2.74 -23.71 0.34
CA ALA A 337 -2.07 -24.89 0.86
C ALA A 337 -3.01 -26.05 1.14
N SER A 338 -4.13 -25.84 1.82
CA SER A 338 -5.08 -26.94 2.05
C SER A 338 -5.65 -27.48 0.73
N LYS A 339 -6.11 -28.74 0.72
CA LYS A 339 -6.71 -29.33 -0.49
C LYS A 339 -7.90 -28.49 -1.01
N ALA A 340 -8.75 -28.02 -0.10
CA ALA A 340 -9.92 -27.20 -0.44
C ALA A 340 -9.51 -25.83 -0.98
N GLN A 341 -8.56 -25.16 -0.32
CA GLN A 341 -8.07 -23.85 -0.75
C GLN A 341 -7.31 -23.92 -2.07
N ARG A 342 -6.42 -24.90 -2.28
CA ARG A 342 -5.73 -25.10 -3.56
C ARG A 342 -6.69 -25.30 -4.71
N SER A 343 -7.68 -26.19 -4.52
CA SER A 343 -8.71 -26.43 -5.54
C SER A 343 -9.47 -25.15 -5.86
N ARG A 344 -9.94 -24.44 -4.83
CA ARG A 344 -10.68 -23.19 -4.99
C ARG A 344 -9.85 -22.12 -5.70
N SER A 345 -8.62 -21.88 -5.26
CA SER A 345 -7.73 -20.88 -5.86
C SER A 345 -7.43 -21.18 -7.33
N LYS A 346 -7.11 -22.44 -7.68
CA LYS A 346 -6.91 -22.82 -9.08
C LYS A 346 -8.18 -22.67 -9.91
N THR A 347 -9.34 -23.11 -9.41
CA THR A 347 -10.59 -23.04 -10.17
C THR A 347 -11.12 -21.62 -10.36
N LEU A 348 -11.02 -20.78 -9.34
CA LEU A 348 -11.60 -19.43 -9.36
C LEU A 348 -10.63 -18.36 -9.87
N TYR A 349 -9.34 -18.52 -9.59
CA TYR A 349 -8.33 -17.48 -9.80
C TYR A 349 -7.16 -17.91 -10.67
N ASP A 350 -7.12 -19.18 -11.12
CA ASP A 350 -6.02 -19.72 -11.93
C ASP A 350 -4.62 -19.48 -11.32
N THR A 351 -4.54 -19.41 -9.99
CA THR A 351 -3.32 -19.18 -9.24
C THR A 351 -3.34 -19.97 -7.94
N THR A 352 -2.16 -20.13 -7.35
CA THR A 352 -2.00 -20.61 -5.97
C THR A 352 -1.49 -19.50 -5.04
N ILE A 353 -1.04 -18.37 -5.57
CA ILE A 353 -0.64 -17.21 -4.78
C ILE A 353 -1.88 -16.31 -4.68
N ASN A 354 -2.45 -16.22 -3.49
CA ASN A 354 -3.70 -15.49 -3.26
C ASN A 354 -3.47 -14.09 -2.70
N HIS A 355 -2.36 -13.90 -1.99
CA HIS A 355 -2.00 -12.61 -1.41
C HIS A 355 -0.50 -12.43 -1.60
N LYS A 356 -0.10 -11.27 -2.09
CA LYS A 356 1.28 -10.80 -2.09
C LYS A 356 1.28 -9.43 -1.44
N LEU A 357 2.15 -9.24 -0.45
CA LEU A 357 2.20 -8.06 0.38
C LEU A 357 3.66 -7.64 0.56
N ILE A 358 3.94 -6.35 0.36
CA ILE A 358 5.22 -5.73 0.72
C ILE A 358 4.91 -4.57 1.65
N LEU A 359 5.48 -4.59 2.84
CA LEU A 359 5.42 -3.49 3.81
C LEU A 359 6.83 -2.97 4.01
N THR A 360 7.04 -1.66 3.88
CA THR A 360 8.29 -1.02 4.28
C THR A 360 8.03 0.00 5.37
N TYR A 361 9.01 0.21 6.22
CA TYR A 361 8.96 1.16 7.32
C TYR A 361 10.10 2.17 7.19
N LYS A 362 9.83 3.40 7.63
CA LYS A 362 10.81 4.48 7.72
C LYS A 362 10.97 4.89 9.16
N GLU A 363 12.19 5.22 9.53
CA GLU A 363 12.49 5.81 10.82
C GLU A 363 12.23 7.32 10.77
N TYR A 364 11.59 7.86 11.79
CA TYR A 364 11.40 9.28 11.99
C TYR A 364 11.27 9.55 13.50
N GLN A 365 12.09 10.43 14.07
CA GLN A 365 12.08 10.71 15.51
C GLN A 365 12.12 9.40 16.35
N ASP A 366 13.11 8.55 16.04
CA ASP A 366 13.40 7.27 16.70
C ASP A 366 12.31 6.19 16.62
N ASN A 367 11.18 6.46 15.93
CA ASN A 367 10.09 5.52 15.73
C ASN A 367 9.99 5.06 14.28
N MET A 368 9.52 3.83 14.08
CA MET A 368 9.25 3.25 12.77
C MET A 368 7.80 3.51 12.36
N TYR A 369 7.64 4.14 11.19
CA TYR A 369 6.34 4.42 10.58
C TYR A 369 6.19 3.63 9.29
N LEU A 370 4.97 3.20 9.00
CA LEU A 370 4.66 2.55 7.73
C LEU A 370 4.95 3.53 6.59
N ASN A 371 5.78 3.12 5.63
CA ASN A 371 6.27 3.98 4.56
C ASN A 371 5.63 3.61 3.22
N TYR A 372 5.68 2.34 2.86
CA TYR A 372 5.12 1.83 1.61
C TYR A 372 4.36 0.52 1.83
N VAL A 373 3.22 0.38 1.16
CA VAL A 373 2.42 -0.83 1.11
C VAL A 373 2.19 -1.21 -0.34
N TYR A 374 2.52 -2.44 -0.71
CA TYR A 374 2.06 -3.08 -1.92
C TYR A 374 1.19 -4.27 -1.53
N TYR A 375 -0.05 -4.34 -2.00
CA TYR A 375 -0.92 -5.49 -1.77
C TYR A 375 -1.57 -5.94 -3.07
N GLU A 376 -1.32 -7.19 -3.45
CA GLU A 376 -1.90 -7.83 -4.63
C GLU A 376 -2.75 -9.04 -4.21
N THR A 377 -3.96 -9.14 -4.75
CA THR A 377 -4.87 -10.28 -4.52
C THR A 377 -5.82 -10.51 -5.70
N PRO A 378 -6.13 -11.76 -6.08
CA PRO A 378 -7.14 -12.04 -7.07
C PRO A 378 -8.55 -11.92 -6.46
N LYS A 379 -9.43 -11.24 -7.18
CA LYS A 379 -10.79 -10.93 -6.77
C LYS A 379 -11.78 -11.50 -7.77
N LEU A 380 -12.72 -12.30 -7.26
CA LEU A 380 -13.79 -12.84 -8.07
C LEU A 380 -14.78 -11.75 -8.46
N VAL A 381 -15.00 -11.53 -9.75
CA VAL A 381 -15.94 -10.52 -10.27
C VAL A 381 -17.11 -11.14 -11.01
N ASN A 382 -16.92 -12.32 -11.59
CA ASN A 382 -17.96 -13.03 -12.32
C ASN A 382 -17.90 -14.53 -12.03
N VAL A 383 -19.07 -15.12 -11.81
CA VAL A 383 -19.27 -16.55 -11.72
C VAL A 383 -20.53 -16.84 -12.52
N ARG A 384 -20.42 -17.21 -13.80
CA ARG A 384 -21.61 -17.67 -14.52
C ARG A 384 -21.44 -18.90 -15.40
N ALA A 385 -22.58 -19.59 -15.42
CA ALA A 385 -22.92 -20.92 -15.86
C ALA A 385 -22.58 -21.24 -17.31
N VAL A 386 -22.37 -22.54 -17.54
CA VAL A 386 -22.50 -23.21 -18.84
C VAL A 386 -23.70 -22.60 -19.59
N VAL A 387 -23.44 -21.96 -20.73
CA VAL A 387 -24.49 -21.44 -21.61
C VAL A 387 -24.98 -22.61 -22.48
N ASN A 388 -26.27 -22.94 -22.37
CA ASN A 388 -26.96 -23.95 -23.17
C ASN A 388 -27.36 -23.44 -24.57
N ASN A 389 -26.54 -22.63 -25.25
CA ASN A 389 -26.87 -22.20 -26.61
C ASN A 389 -25.63 -22.04 -27.51
N PRO A 390 -25.32 -23.02 -28.38
CA PRO A 390 -24.09 -23.08 -29.16
C PRO A 390 -24.14 -22.24 -30.46
N LYS A 391 -24.79 -21.06 -30.46
CA LYS A 391 -25.11 -20.32 -31.70
C LYS A 391 -24.45 -18.94 -31.86
N THR A 392 -23.31 -18.70 -31.24
CA THR A 392 -22.49 -17.51 -31.48
C THR A 392 -21.07 -17.94 -31.83
N ASP A 393 -20.54 -17.49 -32.98
CA ASP A 393 -19.20 -17.80 -33.51
C ASP A 393 -18.02 -17.25 -32.68
N ILE A 394 -18.31 -16.62 -31.54
CA ILE A 394 -17.31 -16.27 -30.54
C ILE A 394 -17.35 -17.38 -29.50
N ASP A 395 -16.21 -18.03 -29.25
CA ASP A 395 -16.08 -18.94 -28.12
C ASP A 395 -16.23 -18.16 -26.80
N GLU A 396 -17.48 -17.98 -26.37
CA GLU A 396 -17.88 -17.33 -25.13
C GLU A 396 -17.18 -17.96 -23.92
N SER A 397 -16.70 -19.21 -24.02
CA SER A 397 -15.95 -19.89 -22.96
C SER A 397 -14.56 -19.28 -22.71
N ILE A 398 -13.93 -18.69 -23.73
CA ILE A 398 -12.61 -18.03 -23.64
C ILE A 398 -12.75 -16.61 -23.10
N VAL A 399 -13.75 -15.85 -23.57
CA VAL A 399 -14.05 -14.48 -23.08
C VAL A 399 -14.42 -14.52 -21.59
N ASN A 400 -15.18 -15.53 -21.17
CA ASN A 400 -15.68 -15.69 -19.81
C ASN A 400 -14.62 -16.18 -18.80
N LYS A 401 -13.51 -16.80 -19.25
CA LYS A 401 -12.37 -17.09 -18.36
C LYS A 401 -11.56 -15.84 -18.00
N GLY A 402 -11.38 -14.92 -18.95
CA GLY A 402 -10.63 -13.68 -18.75
C GLY A 402 -11.36 -12.65 -17.88
N GLU A 403 -12.68 -12.73 -17.80
CA GLU A 403 -13.53 -11.81 -17.00
C GLU A 403 -14.04 -12.44 -15.71
N ARG A 404 -13.53 -13.63 -15.32
CA ARG A 404 -13.94 -14.32 -14.09
C ARG A 404 -13.44 -13.61 -12.83
N PHE A 405 -12.17 -13.23 -12.84
CA PHE A 405 -11.49 -12.61 -11.72
C PHE A 405 -10.52 -11.57 -12.24
N TYR A 406 -10.22 -10.58 -11.39
CA TYR A 406 -9.20 -9.58 -11.66
C TYR A 406 -8.15 -9.60 -10.55
N TYR A 407 -6.90 -9.36 -10.91
CA TYR A 407 -5.89 -9.00 -9.93
C TYR A 407 -6.15 -7.56 -9.50
N THR A 408 -6.28 -7.39 -8.20
CA THR A 408 -6.36 -6.09 -7.56
C THR A 408 -5.02 -5.79 -6.93
N VAL A 409 -4.45 -4.63 -7.23
CA VAL A 409 -3.19 -4.13 -6.67
C VAL A 409 -3.47 -2.81 -5.97
N GLN A 410 -3.03 -2.69 -4.72
CA GLN A 410 -3.05 -1.46 -3.94
C GLN A 410 -1.62 -1.08 -3.57
N GLU A 411 -1.23 0.11 -4.00
CA GLU A 411 0.07 0.70 -3.68
C GLU A 411 -0.16 1.97 -2.88
N ILE A 412 0.48 2.08 -1.73
CA ILE A 412 0.34 3.22 -0.83
C ILE A 412 1.73 3.69 -0.45
N LEU A 413 1.99 4.99 -0.60
CA LEU A 413 3.22 5.65 -0.17
C LEU A 413 2.86 6.77 0.79
N PHE A 414 3.35 6.70 2.02
CA PHE A 414 3.21 7.76 3.02
C PHE A 414 4.36 8.77 2.87
N THR A 415 4.00 10.04 2.70
CA THR A 415 4.94 11.13 2.38
C THR A 415 5.04 12.16 3.51
N GLU A 416 4.13 12.12 4.48
CA GLU A 416 4.09 13.02 5.61
C GLU A 416 3.77 12.26 6.90
N ILE A 417 4.45 12.63 7.99
CA ILE A 417 4.18 12.16 9.35
C ILE A 417 3.99 13.41 10.20
N ILE A 418 2.86 13.49 10.91
CA ILE A 418 2.52 14.64 11.76
C ILE A 418 2.34 14.14 13.19
N THR A 419 3.21 14.64 14.07
CA THR A 419 3.20 14.37 15.52
C THR A 419 2.78 15.59 16.35
N ASP A 420 2.47 16.72 15.70
CA ASP A 420 1.99 17.94 16.37
C ASP A 420 0.55 17.76 16.88
N ASP A 421 0.38 17.82 18.20
CA ASP A 421 -0.90 17.61 18.85
C ASP A 421 -1.99 18.59 18.39
N ALA A 422 -1.66 19.86 18.17
CA ALA A 422 -2.64 20.86 17.76
C ALA A 422 -3.18 20.56 16.36
N GLU A 423 -2.32 20.16 15.43
CA GLU A 423 -2.70 19.72 14.10
C GLU A 423 -3.48 18.41 14.10
N ILE A 424 -3.09 17.44 14.94
CA ILE A 424 -3.81 16.17 15.11
C ILE A 424 -5.23 16.45 15.61
N GLN A 425 -5.38 17.22 16.68
CA GLN A 425 -6.69 17.55 17.25
C GLN A 425 -7.56 18.37 16.30
N ARG A 426 -6.96 19.25 15.49
CA ARG A 426 -7.67 19.98 14.43
C ARG A 426 -8.18 19.03 13.36
N THR A 427 -7.34 18.11 12.90
CA THR A 427 -7.69 17.13 11.85
C THR A 427 -8.75 16.15 12.34
N LEU A 428 -8.68 15.70 13.59
CA LEU A 428 -9.67 14.78 14.18
C LEU A 428 -11.11 15.32 14.19
N ARG A 429 -11.31 16.64 14.12
CA ARG A 429 -12.65 17.27 14.05
C ARG A 429 -13.35 17.09 12.71
N GLN A 430 -12.64 16.64 11.67
CA GLN A 430 -13.23 16.40 10.35
C GLN A 430 -14.11 15.15 10.34
N THR A 431 -14.93 15.01 9.30
CA THR A 431 -15.61 13.76 9.00
C THR A 431 -14.64 12.76 8.40
N TRP A 432 -14.56 11.57 8.99
CA TRP A 432 -13.70 10.49 8.52
C TRP A 432 -14.50 9.54 7.62
N ASP A 433 -14.03 9.34 6.40
CA ASP A 433 -14.63 8.46 5.41
C ASP A 433 -13.55 7.67 4.67
N ALA A 434 -13.50 6.36 4.92
CA ALA A 434 -12.53 5.44 4.33
C ALA A 434 -12.97 4.87 2.97
N ASP A 435 -14.16 5.24 2.44
CA ASP A 435 -14.70 4.66 1.22
C ASP A 435 -13.95 5.14 -0.04
N LEU A 436 -12.96 4.35 -0.43
CA LEU A 436 -12.19 4.53 -1.65
C LEU A 436 -13.06 4.47 -2.93
N PHE A 437 -14.19 3.78 -2.88
CA PHE A 437 -15.00 3.45 -4.06
C PHE A 437 -16.14 4.42 -4.32
N SER A 438 -16.47 5.30 -3.38
CA SER A 438 -17.46 6.36 -3.60
C SER A 438 -16.95 7.53 -4.45
N PRO A 439 -17.79 8.11 -5.32
CA PRO A 439 -17.39 9.26 -6.13
C PRO A 439 -17.21 10.49 -5.24
N LYS A 440 -16.18 11.29 -5.51
CA LYS A 440 -16.00 12.63 -4.92
C LYS A 440 -15.71 13.64 -6.04
N PRO A 441 -15.97 14.94 -5.82
CA PRO A 441 -15.65 15.98 -6.80
C PRO A 441 -14.15 15.99 -7.16
N TYR A 442 -13.84 16.17 -8.43
CA TYR A 442 -12.45 16.25 -8.89
C TYR A 442 -11.84 17.62 -8.56
N ASN A 443 -10.67 17.63 -7.94
CA ASN A 443 -9.92 18.86 -7.64
C ASN A 443 -8.61 18.89 -8.43
N LYS A 444 -8.62 19.55 -9.57
CA LYS A 444 -7.46 19.62 -10.48
C LYS A 444 -6.25 20.28 -9.82
N GLU A 445 -6.45 21.42 -9.15
CA GLU A 445 -5.37 22.21 -8.52
C GLU A 445 -4.65 21.41 -7.44
N PHE A 446 -5.39 20.60 -6.66
CA PHE A 446 -4.78 19.68 -5.70
C PHE A 446 -3.84 18.68 -6.39
N TRP A 447 -4.32 18.01 -7.44
CA TRP A 447 -3.56 16.95 -8.12
C TRP A 447 -2.35 17.45 -8.90
N GLU A 448 -2.33 18.72 -9.32
CA GLU A 448 -1.15 19.34 -9.96
C GLU A 448 0.01 19.54 -8.98
N ASN A 449 -0.30 19.66 -7.68
CA ASN A 449 0.67 19.97 -6.63
C ASN A 449 0.98 18.78 -5.71
N TYR A 450 0.14 17.73 -5.70
CA TYR A 450 0.30 16.58 -4.82
C TYR A 450 1.38 15.61 -5.31
N ASN A 451 2.19 15.09 -4.39
CA ASN A 451 3.19 14.06 -4.70
C ASN A 451 2.49 12.72 -4.99
N THR A 452 2.63 12.23 -6.21
CA THR A 452 2.11 10.92 -6.63
C THR A 452 3.25 9.92 -6.80
N LEU A 453 2.92 8.62 -6.76
CA LEU A 453 3.86 7.60 -7.20
C LEU A 453 4.09 7.72 -8.71
N LEU A 454 5.35 7.74 -9.11
CA LEU A 454 5.71 7.79 -10.52
C LEU A 454 5.28 6.49 -11.21
N GLU A 455 4.53 6.62 -12.28
CA GLU A 455 4.09 5.49 -13.10
C GLU A 455 5.28 4.76 -13.74
N SER A 456 5.25 3.42 -13.75
CA SER A 456 6.08 2.64 -14.67
C SER A 456 5.60 2.81 -16.11
N LYS A 457 6.41 2.43 -17.09
CA LYS A 457 6.01 2.46 -18.52
C LYS A 457 4.75 1.64 -18.79
N GLU A 458 4.55 0.53 -18.07
CA GLU A 458 3.33 -0.28 -18.18
C GLU A 458 2.12 0.49 -17.65
N GLU A 459 2.28 1.23 -16.55
CA GLU A 459 1.24 2.06 -15.95
C GLU A 459 0.92 3.32 -16.79
N GLU A 460 1.92 3.98 -17.36
CA GLU A 460 1.70 5.10 -18.29
C GLU A 460 0.88 4.63 -19.50
N LYS A 461 1.26 3.49 -20.09
CA LYS A 461 0.50 2.88 -21.18
C LYS A 461 -0.93 2.54 -20.77
N LEU A 462 -1.11 2.02 -19.55
CA LEU A 462 -2.42 1.80 -18.94
C LEU A 462 -3.26 3.09 -18.92
N ILE A 463 -2.69 4.16 -18.36
CA ILE A 463 -3.40 5.44 -18.23
C ILE A 463 -3.78 5.94 -19.62
N GLN A 464 -2.87 5.88 -20.59
CA GLN A 464 -3.14 6.25 -21.98
C GLN A 464 -4.27 5.41 -22.62
N ASP A 465 -4.26 4.08 -22.43
CA ASP A 465 -5.27 3.19 -22.99
C ASP A 465 -6.66 3.44 -22.37
N LEU A 466 -6.72 3.75 -21.07
CA LEU A 466 -7.96 4.18 -20.41
C LEU A 466 -8.42 5.55 -20.94
N THR A 467 -7.50 6.50 -21.13
CA THR A 467 -7.78 7.85 -21.65
C THR A 467 -8.33 7.85 -23.07
N LYS A 468 -7.78 6.99 -23.94
CA LYS A 468 -8.22 6.89 -25.35
C LYS A 468 -9.64 6.37 -25.46
N ARG A 469 -10.04 5.49 -24.55
CA ARG A 469 -11.39 4.89 -24.56
C ARG A 469 -12.41 5.82 -23.92
N TYR A 470 -12.03 6.59 -22.89
CA TYR A 470 -12.90 7.49 -22.16
C TYR A 470 -12.11 8.62 -21.45
N SER A 471 -12.72 9.78 -21.17
CA SER A 471 -12.04 10.83 -20.39
C SER A 471 -11.59 10.28 -19.02
N LEU A 472 -10.30 10.33 -18.69
CA LEU A 472 -9.78 9.71 -17.45
C LEU A 472 -10.48 10.21 -16.20
N PHE A 473 -10.85 11.48 -16.20
CA PHE A 473 -11.51 12.16 -15.08
C PHE A 473 -12.77 12.82 -15.62
N LYS A 474 -13.84 12.73 -14.84
CA LYS A 474 -15.08 13.45 -15.14
C LYS A 474 -14.92 14.83 -14.52
N ASP A 475 -14.93 15.87 -15.36
CA ASP A 475 -14.93 17.27 -14.91
C ASP A 475 -16.10 17.58 -13.97
#